data_AF-A0A1F7IZ36-F1
#
_entry.id   AF-A0A1F7IZ36-F1
#
_cell.length_a   1.000
_cell.length_b   1.000
_cell.length_c   1.000
_cell.angle_alpha   90.00
_cell.angle_beta   90.00
_cell.angle_gamma   90.00
#
_symmetry.space_group_name_H-M   'P 1'
#
loop_
_entity.id
_entity.type
_entity.pdbx_description
1 polymer ?
#
loop_
_entity_poly.entity_id
_entity_poly.type
_entity_poly.pdbx_seq_one_letter_code
_entity_poly.pdbx_strand_id
1 'polypeptide(L)'
;MDKPFKINDVVWVFLTLAVIGLVYYLISNNIIPGPSAIIQKNITPTISLEQSPPPEGSQVACTLEAKICRDGVTVVGREGPDCEFAKCPGEKQCPQDIMTCSDGSFVMRQEPDCEFAPCPE
;
A
#
# COMPACT_ATOMS: atom_id res chain seq x y z
N MET A 1 36.05 -11.24 55.47
CA MET A 1 37.24 -11.66 54.69
C MET A 1 37.17 -10.90 53.38
N ASP A 2 37.45 -9.61 53.48
CA ASP A 2 37.28 -8.67 52.38
C ASP A 2 38.63 -8.60 51.68
N LYS A 3 38.69 -9.14 50.45
CA LYS A 3 39.89 -9.03 49.62
C LYS A 3 40.20 -7.54 49.46
N PRO A 4 41.46 -7.10 49.57
CA PRO A 4 41.80 -5.69 49.43
C PRO A 4 41.44 -5.26 48.00
N PHE A 5 40.36 -4.48 47.89
CA PHE A 5 39.85 -3.97 46.63
C PHE A 5 40.92 -3.05 46.05
N LYS A 6 41.58 -3.47 44.97
CA LYS A 6 42.71 -2.71 44.42
C LYS A 6 42.14 -1.46 43.77
N ILE A 7 42.91 -0.36 43.79
CA ILE A 7 42.51 0.89 43.10
C ILE A 7 42.13 0.63 41.64
N ASN A 8 42.78 -0.34 41.02
CA ASN A 8 42.48 -0.79 39.66
C ASN A 8 41.06 -1.38 39.54
N ASP A 9 40.59 -2.13 40.55
CA ASP A 9 39.22 -2.67 40.57
C ASP A 9 38.18 -1.54 40.64
N VAL A 10 38.46 -0.48 41.41
CA VAL A 10 37.60 0.73 41.45
C VAL A 10 37.57 1.41 40.09
N VAL A 11 38.73 1.59 39.46
CA VAL A 11 38.86 2.21 38.13
C VAL A 11 38.09 1.39 37.07
N TRP A 12 38.17 0.07 37.11
CA TRP A 12 37.41 -0.82 36.22
C TRP A 12 35.90 -0.75 36.47
N VAL A 13 35.45 -0.64 37.72
CA VAL A 13 34.02 -0.45 38.04
C VAL A 13 33.48 0.87 37.47
N PHE A 14 34.23 1.97 37.61
CA PHE A 14 33.80 3.24 37.02
C PHE A 14 33.84 3.24 35.49
N LEU A 15 34.88 2.63 34.89
CA LEU A 15 34.97 2.48 33.44
C LEU A 15 33.81 1.66 32.88
N THR A 16 33.46 0.54 33.52
CA THR A 16 32.35 -0.31 33.07
C THR A 16 31.01 0.40 33.19
N LEU A 17 30.75 1.12 34.29
CA LEU A 17 29.53 1.91 34.44
C LEU A 17 29.45 3.06 33.42
N ALA A 18 30.57 3.73 33.13
CA ALA A 18 30.61 4.78 32.10
C ALA A 18 30.32 4.23 30.70
N VAL A 19 30.88 3.06 30.34
CA VAL A 19 30.61 2.39 29.06
C VAL A 19 29.15 1.95 28.97
N ILE A 20 28.60 1.33 30.03
CA ILE A 20 27.19 0.91 30.07
C ILE A 20 26.25 2.11 29.92
N GLY A 21 26.52 3.22 30.63
CA GLY A 21 25.74 4.44 30.52
C GLY A 21 25.79 5.07 29.12
N LEU A 22 26.97 5.09 28.49
CA LEU A 22 27.14 5.58 27.12
C LEU A 22 26.37 4.71 26.12
N VAL A 23 26.44 3.39 26.25
CA VAL A 23 25.67 2.45 25.40
C VAL A 23 24.17 2.66 25.58
N TYR A 24 23.68 2.76 26.82
CA TYR A 24 22.25 3.00 27.10
C TYR A 24 21.75 4.34 26.54
N TYR A 25 22.57 5.39 26.65
CA TYR A 25 22.27 6.70 26.07
C TYR A 25 22.18 6.66 24.53
N LEU A 26 23.12 5.96 23.88
CA LEU A 26 23.11 5.79 22.43
C LEU A 26 21.90 4.98 21.92
N ILE A 27 21.49 3.95 22.65
CA ILE A 27 20.29 3.16 22.36
C ILE A 27 19.02 4.01 22.56
N SER A 28 18.93 4.75 23.66
CA SER A 28 17.76 5.60 23.99
C SER A 28 17.55 6.73 22.98
N ASN A 29 18.64 7.27 22.42
CA ASN A 29 18.58 8.33 21.41
C ASN A 29 18.54 7.80 19.97
N ASN A 30 18.41 6.49 19.75
CA ASN A 30 18.40 5.88 18.42
C ASN A 30 19.61 6.27 17.54
N ILE A 31 20.79 6.49 18.15
CA ILE A 31 22.02 6.86 17.44
C ILE A 31 22.73 5.63 16.87
N ILE A 32 22.51 4.44 17.44
CA ILE A 32 22.95 3.17 16.87
C ILE A 32 21.80 2.65 16.00
N PRO A 33 21.86 2.80 14.67
CA PRO A 33 20.93 2.09 13.80
C PRO A 33 21.11 0.60 14.06
N GLY A 34 20.08 -0.08 14.54
CA GLY A 34 20.05 -1.53 14.46
C GLY A 34 20.28 -1.99 13.02
N PRO A 35 20.64 -3.26 12.77
CA PRO A 35 20.82 -3.77 11.40
C PRO A 35 19.57 -3.59 10.51
N SER A 36 18.42 -3.27 11.10
CA SER A 36 17.16 -2.96 10.41
C SER A 36 17.02 -1.51 9.92
N ALA A 37 17.95 -0.59 10.20
CA ALA A 37 17.82 0.83 9.86
C ALA A 37 18.66 1.28 8.63
N ILE A 38 19.12 0.34 7.80
CA ILE A 38 19.77 0.62 6.51
C ILE A 38 18.82 0.47 5.30
N ILE A 39 17.50 0.59 5.46
CA ILE A 39 16.59 0.83 4.32
C ILE A 39 15.50 1.83 4.73
N GLN A 40 15.87 3.12 4.85
CA GLN A 40 15.11 4.28 4.36
C GLN A 40 16.06 5.50 4.22
N LYS A 41 17.26 5.27 3.69
CA LYS A 41 17.99 6.29 2.92
C LYS A 41 17.80 6.09 1.41
N ASN A 42 16.77 5.36 1.02
CA ASN A 42 16.19 5.63 -0.28
C ASN A 42 15.35 6.88 -0.07
N ILE A 43 15.81 7.97 -0.67
CA ILE A 43 14.97 9.11 -0.97
C ILE A 43 13.79 8.50 -1.72
N THR A 44 12.72 8.17 -1.01
CA THR A 44 11.40 8.35 -1.58
C THR A 44 11.37 9.85 -1.76
N PRO A 45 11.41 10.38 -2.98
CA PRO A 45 10.71 11.64 -3.15
C PRO A 45 9.27 11.30 -2.74
N THR A 46 8.94 11.51 -1.46
CA THR A 46 7.60 11.95 -1.12
C THR A 46 7.50 13.32 -1.77
N ILE A 47 7.38 13.32 -3.09
CA ILE A 47 6.54 14.27 -3.76
C ILE A 47 5.21 14.00 -3.08
N SER A 48 4.93 14.75 -2.02
CA SER A 48 3.57 15.10 -1.71
C SER A 48 3.07 15.76 -2.98
N LEU A 49 2.54 14.95 -3.89
CA LEU A 49 1.42 15.37 -4.70
C LEU A 49 0.29 15.51 -3.68
N GLU A 50 0.32 16.60 -2.92
CA GLU A 50 -0.92 17.32 -2.70
C GLU A 50 -1.42 17.55 -4.12
N GLN A 51 -2.29 16.64 -4.57
CA GLN A 51 -2.86 16.66 -5.89
C GLN A 51 -3.80 17.85 -5.91
N SER A 52 -3.22 19.03 -6.09
CA SER A 52 -3.94 20.11 -6.72
C SER A 52 -4.51 19.51 -8.02
N PRO A 53 -5.81 19.73 -8.30
CA PRO A 53 -6.35 19.30 -9.57
C PRO A 53 -5.44 19.84 -10.68
N PRO A 54 -4.99 19.00 -11.63
CA PRO A 54 -4.13 19.46 -12.71
C PRO A 54 -4.83 20.64 -13.41
N PRO A 55 -4.08 21.69 -13.78
CA PRO A 55 -4.66 22.84 -14.45
C PRO A 55 -5.45 22.37 -15.67
N GLU A 56 -6.69 22.83 -15.82
CA GLU A 56 -7.54 22.53 -16.98
C GLU A 56 -6.75 22.78 -18.26
N GLY A 57 -6.34 21.70 -18.94
CA GLY A 57 -5.50 21.76 -20.14
C GLY A 57 -4.16 21.03 -20.05
N SER A 58 -3.76 20.48 -18.90
CA SER A 58 -2.60 19.57 -18.83
C SER A 58 -2.98 18.18 -19.34
N GLN A 59 -2.36 17.75 -20.45
CA GLN A 59 -2.51 16.38 -20.94
C GLN A 59 -1.76 15.43 -20.02
N VAL A 60 -2.50 14.69 -19.19
CA VAL A 60 -1.95 13.60 -18.40
C VAL A 60 -1.53 12.49 -19.36
N ALA A 61 -0.24 12.16 -19.39
CA ALA A 61 0.28 11.07 -20.20
C ALA A 61 0.04 9.74 -19.47
N CYS A 62 -1.01 9.02 -19.85
CA CYS A 62 -1.29 7.68 -19.35
C CYS A 62 -0.47 6.62 -20.10
N THR A 63 -0.30 5.45 -19.49
CA THR A 63 0.32 4.30 -20.14
C THR A 63 -0.54 3.84 -21.32
N LEU A 64 0.11 3.36 -22.40
CA LEU A 64 -0.56 2.89 -23.62
C LEU A 64 -1.16 1.47 -23.47
N GLU A 65 -1.58 1.13 -22.26
CA GLU A 65 -2.21 -0.15 -21.98
C GLU A 65 -3.64 -0.15 -22.50
N ALA A 66 -4.05 -1.31 -23.01
CA ALA A 66 -5.35 -1.49 -23.61
C ALA A 66 -6.03 -2.72 -22.98
N LYS A 67 -7.30 -2.58 -22.62
CA LYS A 67 -8.12 -3.65 -22.06
C LYS A 67 -9.18 -4.03 -23.09
N ILE A 68 -9.31 -5.33 -23.33
CA ILE A 68 -10.39 -5.87 -24.17
C ILE A 68 -11.67 -5.88 -23.34
N CYS A 69 -12.74 -5.33 -23.91
CA CYS A 69 -14.09 -5.33 -23.34
C CYS A 69 -14.67 -6.74 -23.29
N ARG A 70 -15.70 -6.99 -22.47
CA ARG A 70 -16.34 -8.33 -22.41
C ARG A 70 -16.93 -8.78 -23.74
N ASP A 71 -17.28 -7.84 -24.60
CA ASP A 71 -17.71 -8.11 -25.98
C ASP A 71 -16.63 -8.81 -26.83
N GLY A 72 -15.36 -8.78 -26.39
CA GLY A 72 -14.21 -9.36 -27.10
C GLY A 72 -13.79 -8.59 -28.36
N VAL A 73 -14.64 -7.68 -28.85
CA VAL A 73 -14.42 -6.91 -30.08
C VAL A 73 -13.84 -5.52 -29.78
N THR A 74 -14.32 -4.87 -28.72
CA THR A 74 -13.91 -3.51 -28.39
C THR A 74 -12.69 -3.50 -27.48
N VAL A 75 -11.77 -2.57 -27.72
CA VAL A 75 -10.57 -2.37 -26.90
C VAL A 75 -10.57 -0.93 -26.39
N VAL A 76 -10.42 -0.76 -25.08
CA VAL A 76 -10.41 0.54 -24.41
C VAL A 76 -9.03 0.84 -23.84
N GLY A 77 -8.59 2.08 -23.96
CA GLY A 77 -7.37 2.59 -23.33
C GLY A 77 -7.63 3.20 -21.96
N ARG A 78 -6.57 3.69 -21.31
CA ARG A 78 -6.69 4.52 -20.10
C ARG A 78 -7.04 5.96 -20.47
N GLU A 79 -7.95 6.57 -19.72
CA GLU A 79 -8.39 7.96 -19.88
C GLU A 79 -8.53 8.66 -18.51
N GLY A 80 -8.59 10.00 -18.55
CA GLY A 80 -8.83 10.83 -17.36
C GLY A 80 -7.58 11.11 -16.50
N PRO A 81 -7.76 11.93 -15.44
CA PRO A 81 -6.65 12.37 -14.57
C PRO A 81 -6.04 11.23 -13.75
N ASP A 82 -6.82 10.19 -13.46
CA ASP A 82 -6.40 9.01 -12.68
C ASP A 82 -5.95 7.84 -13.56
N CYS A 83 -5.92 8.02 -14.89
CA CYS A 83 -5.54 6.99 -15.87
C CYS A 83 -6.30 5.66 -15.69
N GLU A 84 -7.61 5.73 -15.48
CA GLU A 84 -8.50 4.56 -15.42
C GLU A 84 -8.90 4.08 -16.82
N PHE A 85 -9.27 2.81 -16.97
CA PHE A 85 -9.74 2.32 -18.26
C PHE A 85 -11.07 2.99 -18.63
N ALA A 86 -11.16 3.45 -19.88
CA ALA A 86 -12.40 3.98 -20.43
C ALA A 86 -13.51 2.93 -20.37
N LYS A 87 -14.75 3.39 -20.24
CA LYS A 87 -15.92 2.49 -20.28
C LYS A 87 -16.08 1.91 -21.68
N CYS A 88 -16.41 0.63 -21.76
CA CYS A 88 -16.68 -0.02 -23.01
C CYS A 88 -18.01 0.50 -23.61
N PRO A 89 -18.02 0.88 -24.89
CA PRO A 89 -19.24 1.32 -25.57
C PRO A 89 -20.20 0.14 -25.69
N GLY A 90 -21.36 0.25 -25.05
CA GLY A 90 -22.38 -0.81 -25.05
C GLY A 90 -22.39 -1.70 -23.82
N GLU A 91 -21.39 -1.62 -22.93
CA GLU A 91 -21.46 -2.23 -21.60
C GLU A 91 -22.51 -1.45 -20.78
N LYS A 92 -23.76 -1.90 -20.86
CA LYS A 92 -24.75 -1.58 -19.83
C LYS A 92 -24.31 -2.34 -18.60
N GLN A 93 -23.57 -1.67 -17.72
CA GLN A 93 -23.29 -2.23 -16.40
C GLN A 93 -24.62 -2.55 -15.74
N CYS A 94 -24.93 -3.84 -15.64
CA CYS A 94 -26.12 -4.25 -14.94
C CYS A 94 -26.00 -3.81 -13.48
N PRO A 95 -27.10 -3.32 -12.87
CA PRO A 95 -27.12 -3.06 -11.45
C PRO A 95 -26.53 -4.24 -10.69
N GLN A 96 -25.64 -3.97 -9.73
CA GLN A 96 -25.01 -4.98 -8.90
C GLN A 96 -25.93 -5.34 -7.72
N ASP A 97 -27.21 -5.53 -8.00
CA ASP A 97 -28.19 -6.02 -7.04
C ASP A 97 -28.19 -7.56 -7.01
N ILE A 98 -28.58 -8.09 -5.86
CA ILE A 98 -28.56 -9.53 -5.57
C ILE A 98 -30.00 -9.96 -5.30
N MET A 99 -30.42 -11.05 -5.94
CA MET A 99 -31.68 -11.73 -5.64
C MET A 99 -31.41 -13.02 -4.87
N THR A 100 -32.19 -13.25 -3.82
CA THR A 100 -32.14 -14.49 -3.03
C THR A 100 -33.14 -15.49 -3.59
N CYS A 101 -32.67 -16.68 -3.90
CA CYS A 101 -33.48 -17.80 -4.37
C CYS A 101 -34.10 -18.57 -3.19
N SER A 102 -35.07 -19.45 -3.47
CA SER A 102 -35.81 -20.20 -2.42
C SER A 102 -34.94 -21.26 -1.71
N ASP A 103 -33.88 -21.72 -2.36
CA ASP A 103 -32.83 -22.58 -1.81
C ASP A 103 -31.85 -21.84 -0.89
N GLY A 104 -31.93 -20.50 -0.86
CA GLY A 104 -31.01 -19.63 -0.11
C GLY A 104 -29.75 -19.23 -0.87
N SER A 105 -29.62 -19.59 -2.15
CA SER A 105 -28.53 -19.09 -3.00
C SER A 105 -28.76 -17.63 -3.43
N PHE A 106 -27.70 -17.02 -3.97
CA PHE A 106 -27.68 -15.63 -4.41
C PHE A 106 -27.34 -15.55 -5.90
N VAL A 107 -28.19 -14.88 -6.67
CA VAL A 107 -27.99 -14.65 -8.11
C VAL A 107 -27.90 -13.15 -8.40
N MET A 108 -27.15 -12.80 -9.44
CA MET A 108 -26.93 -11.43 -9.90
C MET A 108 -27.57 -11.23 -11.28
N ARG A 109 -27.65 -9.98 -11.73
CA ARG A 109 -28.05 -9.67 -13.10
C ARG A 109 -26.98 -10.09 -14.11
N GLN A 110 -27.42 -10.69 -15.20
CA GLN A 110 -26.58 -11.15 -16.31
C GLN A 110 -26.85 -10.27 -17.55
N GLU A 111 -25.77 -9.91 -18.24
CA GLU A 111 -25.82 -9.31 -19.58
C GLU A 111 -26.38 -10.33 -20.59
N PRO A 112 -27.06 -9.91 -21.69
CA PRO A 112 -27.16 -8.54 -22.22
C PRO A 112 -28.36 -7.72 -21.72
N ASP A 113 -29.40 -8.37 -21.19
CA ASP A 113 -30.68 -7.72 -20.83
C ASP A 113 -30.77 -7.31 -19.36
N CYS A 114 -29.72 -7.57 -18.56
CA CYS A 114 -29.68 -7.29 -17.12
C CYS A 114 -30.82 -7.95 -16.34
N GLU A 115 -31.16 -9.19 -16.70
CA GLU A 115 -32.07 -10.05 -15.95
C GLU A 115 -31.31 -10.89 -14.93
N PHE A 116 -31.96 -11.28 -13.83
CA PHE A 116 -31.33 -12.17 -12.85
C PHE A 116 -31.02 -13.53 -13.47
N ALA A 117 -29.83 -14.05 -13.18
CA ALA A 117 -29.47 -15.41 -13.55
C ALA A 117 -30.48 -16.42 -12.93
N PRO A 118 -30.76 -17.55 -13.60
CA PRO A 118 -31.65 -18.58 -13.07
C PRO A 118 -31.12 -19.14 -11.75
N CYS A 119 -32.03 -19.46 -10.82
CA CYS A 119 -31.67 -20.11 -9.57
C CYS A 119 -31.10 -21.51 -9.85
N PRO A 120 -30.05 -21.93 -9.11
CA PRO A 120 -29.60 -23.32 -9.12
C PRO A 120 -30.72 -24.25 -8.59
N GLU A 121 -30.82 -25.45 -9.16
CA GLU A 121 -31.75 -26.51 -8.71
C GLU A 121 -31.25 -27.26 -7.48
#